data_AF-S4RCD6-F1
#
_entry.id   AF-S4RCD6-F1
#
_cell.length_a   1.000
_cell.length_b   1.000
_cell.length_c   1.000
_cell.angle_alpha   90.00
_cell.angle_beta   90.00
_cell.angle_gamma   90.00
#
_symmetry.space_group_name_H-M   'P 1'
#
loop_
_entity.id
_entity.type
_entity.pdbx_description
1 polymer ?
#
loop_
_entity_poly.entity_id
_entity_poly.type
_entity_poly.pdbx_seq_one_letter_code
_entity_poly.pdbx_strand_id
1 'polypeptide(L)'
;LALRGSNYGGLLERYHVHRKHVLHLISSLQESGVEVRVVKRHDYCEHDVSWADTIISAGGDGTLLLAASKVHDPRKLVIGVNTDPERSQGHLCLPVCYTTNMPLALQKLQKGDFRYLWRQRIRVETDGSGLGLVPVDLHEQQLSLAQHRGVGVVVSAGSTLGLVSGPKRLPVCALNEVYIGESISSRASYYELSVDGGPWEKQKSSGISVCTGSGSSAWSYNINKIGCQTVQDVLTIGKDIFLPISVDSPCPTTRISAGQLLFTPSPVNVRLISRPPISFSTTATQQQQWYHHYLMTIRSRCWDACLVLDGGTSFEFNDGAMATLSTHPDDALKSLHLDP
;
A
#
# COMPACT_ATOMS: atom_id res chain seq x y z
N LEU A 1 4.41 -21.78 -21.00
CA LEU A 1 5.26 -20.92 -20.13
C LEU A 1 6.56 -20.55 -20.84
N ALA A 2 7.42 -21.51 -21.20
CA ALA A 2 8.69 -21.23 -21.89
C ALA A 2 8.54 -20.46 -23.22
N LEU A 3 7.55 -20.81 -24.05
CA LEU A 3 7.24 -20.09 -25.31
C LEU A 3 6.83 -18.62 -25.11
N ARG A 4 6.47 -18.21 -23.88
CA ARG A 4 6.14 -16.82 -23.49
C ARG A 4 7.28 -16.14 -22.72
N GLY A 5 8.48 -16.74 -22.74
CA GLY A 5 9.65 -16.26 -21.98
C GLY A 5 9.62 -16.57 -20.48
N SER A 6 8.62 -17.32 -19.99
CA SER A 6 8.53 -17.66 -18.55
C SER A 6 9.43 -18.85 -18.20
N ASN A 7 10.29 -18.68 -17.18
CA ASN A 7 11.14 -19.75 -16.65
C ASN A 7 10.35 -20.64 -15.67
N TYR A 8 9.87 -21.79 -16.15
CA TYR A 8 9.15 -22.76 -15.33
C TYR A 8 10.02 -23.34 -14.20
N GLY A 9 11.29 -23.66 -14.47
CA GLY A 9 12.20 -24.21 -13.48
C GLY A 9 12.39 -23.25 -12.30
N GLY A 10 12.59 -21.97 -12.60
CA GLY A 10 12.65 -20.91 -11.59
C GLY A 10 11.35 -20.80 -10.79
N LEU A 11 10.18 -20.86 -11.44
CA LEU A 11 8.89 -20.81 -10.74
C LEU A 11 8.70 -21.99 -9.78
N LEU A 12 9.06 -23.20 -10.22
CA LEU A 12 8.95 -24.42 -9.41
C LEU A 12 9.92 -24.38 -8.22
N GLU A 13 11.17 -23.96 -8.44
CA GLU A 13 12.14 -23.76 -7.38
C GLU A 13 11.60 -22.80 -6.30
N ARG A 14 11.04 -21.66 -6.71
CA ARG A 14 10.48 -20.70 -5.76
C ARG A 14 9.27 -21.25 -5.01
N TYR A 15 8.40 -22.02 -5.67
CA TYR A 15 7.32 -22.74 -4.99
C TYR A 15 7.87 -23.65 -3.87
N HIS A 16 8.96 -24.37 -4.12
CA HIS A 16 9.60 -25.20 -3.11
C HIS A 16 10.21 -24.38 -1.96
N VAL A 17 10.84 -23.23 -2.25
CA VAL A 17 11.37 -22.30 -1.23
C VAL A 17 10.24 -21.80 -0.32
N HIS A 18 9.17 -21.27 -0.89
CA HIS A 18 8.00 -20.81 -0.12
C HIS A 18 7.42 -21.93 0.73
N ARG A 19 7.18 -23.11 0.13
CA ARG A 19 6.60 -24.26 0.83
C ARG A 19 7.49 -24.74 1.98
N LYS A 20 8.81 -24.76 1.79
CA LYS A 20 9.78 -25.13 2.83
C LYS A 20 9.67 -24.19 4.04
N HIS A 21 9.68 -22.88 3.81
CA HIS A 21 9.57 -21.90 4.91
C HIS A 21 8.21 -21.92 5.61
N VAL A 22 7.12 -22.13 4.86
CA VAL A 22 5.78 -22.31 5.45
C VAL A 22 5.73 -23.54 6.35
N LEU A 23 6.27 -24.69 5.89
CA LEU A 23 6.31 -25.91 6.70
C LEU A 23 7.17 -25.74 7.96
N HIS A 24 8.33 -25.08 7.83
CA HIS A 24 9.18 -24.77 8.97
C HIS A 24 8.48 -23.90 10.01
N LEU A 25 7.77 -22.85 9.56
CA LEU A 25 6.96 -22.00 10.42
C LEU A 25 5.90 -22.81 11.18
N ILE A 26 5.15 -23.66 10.46
CA ILE A 26 4.09 -24.49 11.06
C ILE A 26 4.67 -25.43 12.11
N SER A 27 5.75 -26.15 11.79
CA SER A 27 6.35 -27.12 12.73
C SER A 27 6.87 -26.41 13.98
N SER A 28 7.57 -25.28 13.84
CA SER A 28 8.08 -24.52 14.98
C SER A 28 6.98 -23.98 15.90
N LEU A 29 5.84 -23.55 15.33
CA LEU A 29 4.68 -23.13 16.11
C LEU A 29 4.05 -24.30 16.88
N GLN A 30 3.83 -25.42 16.20
CA GLN A 30 3.23 -26.62 16.80
C GLN A 30 4.11 -27.21 17.90
N GLU A 31 5.43 -27.27 17.68
CA GLU A 31 6.42 -27.71 18.68
C GLU A 31 6.43 -26.79 19.92
N SER A 32 6.05 -25.52 19.76
CA SER A 32 5.88 -24.57 20.86
C SER A 32 4.50 -24.63 21.53
N GLY A 33 3.67 -25.63 21.19
CA GLY A 33 2.33 -25.83 21.76
C GLY A 33 1.26 -24.90 21.18
N VAL A 34 1.51 -24.25 20.05
CA VAL A 34 0.54 -23.35 19.39
C VAL A 34 -0.36 -24.14 18.46
N GLU A 35 -1.68 -23.97 18.59
CA GLU A 35 -2.65 -24.49 17.62
C GLU A 35 -2.58 -23.68 16.32
N VAL A 36 -2.38 -24.37 15.18
CA VAL A 36 -2.17 -23.71 13.89
C VAL A 36 -3.23 -24.16 12.89
N ARG A 37 -3.91 -23.18 12.28
CA ARG A 37 -4.74 -23.37 11.08
C ARG A 37 -4.08 -22.68 9.90
N VAL A 38 -3.89 -23.42 8.81
CA VAL A 38 -3.33 -22.89 7.57
C VAL A 38 -4.45 -22.64 6.58
N VAL A 39 -4.56 -21.41 6.10
CA VAL A 39 -5.57 -20.99 5.14
C VAL A 39 -4.87 -20.43 3.91
N LYS A 40 -5.34 -20.79 2.71
CA LYS A 40 -4.81 -20.24 1.46
C LYS A 40 -5.41 -18.87 1.20
N ARG A 41 -4.72 -18.07 0.39
CA ARG A 41 -5.13 -16.72 -0.02
C ARG A 41 -6.62 -16.59 -0.39
N HIS A 42 -7.13 -17.48 -1.23
CA HIS A 42 -8.51 -17.42 -1.75
C HIS A 42 -9.57 -17.85 -0.73
N ASP A 43 -9.15 -18.60 0.29
CA ASP A 43 -10.06 -19.14 1.31
C ASP A 43 -10.08 -18.27 2.58
N TYR A 44 -9.18 -17.28 2.69
CA TYR A 44 -9.01 -16.45 3.88
C TYR A 44 -10.15 -15.45 4.06
N CYS A 45 -10.83 -15.52 5.21
CA CYS A 45 -11.99 -14.70 5.51
C CYS A 45 -12.02 -14.22 6.98
N GLU A 46 -13.03 -13.41 7.32
CA GLU A 46 -13.21 -12.85 8.67
C GLU A 46 -13.46 -13.92 9.75
N HIS A 47 -13.97 -15.10 9.36
CA HIS A 47 -14.13 -16.22 10.29
C HIS A 47 -12.78 -16.77 10.76
N ASP A 48 -11.76 -16.77 9.90
CA ASP A 48 -10.40 -17.20 10.26
C ASP A 48 -9.75 -16.22 11.23
N VAL A 49 -9.94 -14.91 11.00
CA VAL A 49 -9.49 -13.85 11.91
C VAL A 49 -10.16 -13.97 13.28
N SER A 50 -11.46 -14.27 13.30
CA SER A 50 -12.22 -14.42 14.53
C SER A 50 -11.72 -15.60 15.36
N TRP A 51 -11.39 -16.71 14.71
CA TRP A 51 -10.88 -17.94 15.34
C TRP A 51 -9.49 -17.77 15.96
N ALA A 52 -8.58 -17.00 15.35
CA ALA A 52 -7.19 -16.93 15.78
C ALA A 52 -6.89 -15.78 16.76
N ASP A 53 -6.09 -16.00 17.80
CA ASP A 53 -5.56 -14.90 18.64
C ASP A 53 -4.50 -14.04 17.92
N THR A 54 -3.75 -14.68 17.03
CA THR A 54 -2.68 -14.08 16.23
C THR A 54 -2.77 -14.55 14.79
N ILE A 55 -2.66 -13.61 13.85
CA ILE A 55 -2.66 -13.86 12.41
C ILE A 55 -1.21 -13.79 11.92
N ILE A 56 -0.71 -14.86 11.33
CA ILE A 56 0.63 -14.89 10.74
C ILE A 56 0.51 -15.00 9.22
N SER A 57 0.90 -13.96 8.50
CA SER A 57 0.97 -14.00 7.03
C SER A 57 2.32 -14.59 6.60
N ALA A 58 2.30 -15.70 5.87
CA ALA A 58 3.49 -16.33 5.32
C ALA A 58 3.62 -16.01 3.82
N GLY A 59 4.46 -15.02 3.49
CA GLY A 59 4.52 -14.42 2.15
C GLY A 59 5.31 -13.12 2.18
N GLY A 60 5.29 -12.35 1.08
CA GLY A 60 5.83 -10.99 1.08
C GLY A 60 4.86 -9.97 1.70
N ASP A 61 5.22 -8.69 1.63
CA ASP A 61 4.39 -7.57 2.15
C ASP A 61 2.95 -7.59 1.62
N GLY A 62 2.73 -7.94 0.35
CA GLY A 62 1.38 -8.06 -0.23
C GLY A 62 0.51 -9.15 0.41
N THR A 63 1.11 -10.17 1.03
CA THR A 63 0.37 -11.18 1.79
C THR A 63 -0.04 -10.64 3.16
N LEU A 64 0.82 -9.82 3.78
CA LEU A 64 0.48 -9.11 5.01
C LEU A 64 -0.65 -8.09 4.78
N LEU A 65 -0.61 -7.34 3.68
CA LEU A 65 -1.68 -6.37 3.34
C LEU A 65 -3.03 -7.06 3.20
N LEU A 66 -3.07 -8.21 2.52
CA LEU A 66 -4.28 -9.03 2.45
C LEU A 66 -4.72 -9.52 3.84
N ALA A 67 -3.80 -10.01 4.67
CA ALA A 67 -4.13 -10.44 6.02
C ALA A 67 -4.73 -9.29 6.84
N ALA A 68 -4.10 -8.11 6.79
CA ALA A 68 -4.49 -6.92 7.52
C ALA A 68 -5.83 -6.32 7.07
N SER A 69 -6.22 -6.49 5.80
CA SER A 69 -7.47 -5.92 5.27
C SER A 69 -8.73 -6.52 5.90
N LYS A 70 -8.63 -7.75 6.46
CA LYS A 70 -9.72 -8.45 7.15
C LYS A 70 -9.65 -8.34 8.68
N VAL A 71 -8.62 -7.69 9.23
CA VAL A 71 -8.43 -7.55 10.69
C VAL A 71 -9.01 -6.21 11.14
N HIS A 72 -10.24 -6.25 11.67
CA HIS A 72 -10.94 -5.05 12.15
C HIS A 72 -10.79 -4.83 13.66
N ASP A 73 -10.52 -5.90 14.44
CA ASP A 73 -10.28 -5.78 15.88
C ASP A 73 -8.82 -5.34 16.14
N PRO A 74 -8.59 -4.14 16.72
CA PRO A 74 -7.24 -3.63 16.99
C PRO A 74 -6.47 -4.47 18.03
N ARG A 75 -7.13 -5.39 18.74
CA ARG A 75 -6.46 -6.26 19.72
C ARG A 75 -5.77 -7.46 19.08
N LYS A 76 -6.22 -7.88 17.89
CA LYS A 76 -5.68 -9.03 17.16
C LYS A 76 -4.28 -8.71 16.64
N LEU A 77 -3.32 -9.57 16.94
CA LEU A 77 -1.93 -9.39 16.53
C LEU A 77 -1.72 -9.91 15.11
N VAL A 78 -1.06 -9.13 14.25
CA VAL A 78 -0.67 -9.53 12.91
C VAL A 78 0.85 -9.55 12.75
N ILE A 79 1.38 -10.67 12.26
CA ILE A 79 2.81 -10.91 12.07
C ILE A 79 3.08 -11.28 10.62
N GLY A 80 4.00 -10.59 9.97
CA GLY A 80 4.46 -10.96 8.62
C GLY A 80 5.73 -11.80 8.67
N VAL A 81 5.75 -12.96 8.00
CA VAL A 81 6.95 -13.78 7.82
C VAL A 81 7.27 -13.85 6.33
N ASN A 82 8.41 -13.27 5.95
CA ASN A 82 8.83 -13.27 4.56
C ASN A 82 9.33 -14.65 4.12
N THR A 83 8.54 -15.36 3.34
CA THR A 83 8.86 -16.73 2.88
C THR A 83 9.82 -16.82 1.67
N ASP A 84 10.21 -15.71 1.03
CA ASP A 84 11.27 -15.68 0.01
C ASP A 84 12.16 -14.43 0.19
N PRO A 85 13.01 -14.44 1.23
CA PRO A 85 13.81 -13.28 1.59
C PRO A 85 14.98 -13.01 0.64
N GLU A 86 15.34 -13.96 -0.23
CA GLU A 86 16.39 -13.77 -1.24
C GLU A 86 15.97 -12.78 -2.33
N ARG A 87 14.66 -12.70 -2.63
CA ARG A 87 14.12 -11.86 -3.70
C ARG A 87 13.39 -10.63 -3.21
N SER A 88 12.99 -10.60 -1.95
CA SER A 88 12.21 -9.50 -1.39
C SER A 88 12.71 -9.16 0.01
N GLN A 89 12.83 -7.87 0.33
CA GLN A 89 13.23 -7.45 1.67
C GLN A 89 12.09 -7.66 2.68
N GLY A 90 10.87 -7.30 2.31
CA GLY A 90 9.69 -7.40 3.16
C GLY A 90 9.71 -6.37 4.29
N HIS A 91 9.37 -5.11 3.99
CA HIS A 91 9.47 -4.01 4.96
C HIS A 91 8.42 -4.08 6.08
N LEU A 92 7.34 -4.83 5.86
CA LEU A 92 6.29 -5.03 6.85
C LEU A 92 6.47 -6.34 7.64
N CYS A 93 7.23 -7.29 7.09
CA CYS A 93 7.53 -8.57 7.70
C CYS A 93 8.64 -8.49 8.76
N LEU A 94 8.77 -9.55 9.56
CA LEU A 94 9.88 -9.75 10.48
C LEU A 94 11.23 -9.75 9.75
N PRO A 95 12.32 -9.38 10.44
CA PRO A 95 13.66 -9.50 9.90
C PRO A 95 13.96 -10.88 9.31
N VAL A 96 14.72 -10.89 8.21
CA VAL A 96 15.03 -12.09 7.42
C VAL A 96 15.64 -13.22 8.25
N CYS A 97 16.41 -12.90 9.29
CA CYS A 97 17.00 -13.90 10.19
C CYS A 97 15.95 -14.81 10.84
N TYR A 98 14.71 -14.33 11.01
CA TYR A 98 13.62 -15.10 11.60
C TYR A 98 12.92 -16.02 10.62
N THR A 99 12.93 -15.73 9.32
CA THR A 99 12.40 -16.65 8.31
C THR A 99 13.11 -18.00 8.36
N THR A 100 14.44 -17.97 8.49
CA THR A 100 15.27 -19.18 8.52
C THR A 100 15.43 -19.77 9.91
N ASN A 101 15.19 -18.98 10.97
CA ASN A 101 15.26 -19.40 12.36
C ASN A 101 14.02 -18.94 13.14
N MET A 102 12.87 -19.52 12.79
CA MET A 102 11.61 -19.25 13.49
C MET A 102 11.65 -19.61 14.99
N PRO A 103 12.35 -20.68 15.45
CA PRO A 103 12.48 -20.96 16.88
C PRO A 103 13.11 -19.82 17.67
N LEU A 104 14.09 -19.11 17.11
CA LEU A 104 14.68 -17.93 17.76
C LEU A 104 13.65 -16.79 17.90
N ALA A 105 12.84 -16.55 16.86
CA ALA A 105 11.76 -15.57 16.93
C ALA A 105 10.78 -15.93 18.06
N LEU A 106 10.36 -17.20 18.12
CA LEU A 106 9.44 -17.70 19.14
C LEU A 106 10.02 -17.60 20.55
N GLN A 107 11.31 -17.88 20.73
CA GLN A 107 11.98 -17.70 22.01
C GLN A 107 11.97 -16.23 22.46
N LYS A 108 12.23 -15.28 21.56
CA LYS A 108 12.13 -13.85 21.86
C LYS A 108 10.69 -13.47 22.24
N LEU A 109 9.70 -13.97 21.50
CA LEU A 109 8.28 -13.74 21.81
C LEU A 109 7.89 -14.29 23.20
N GLN A 110 8.33 -15.50 23.55
CA GLN A 110 8.06 -16.13 24.85
C GLN A 110 8.72 -15.36 26.02
N LYS A 111 9.90 -14.79 25.80
CA LYS A 111 10.61 -13.98 26.81
C LYS A 111 10.05 -12.57 26.95
N GLY A 112 9.22 -12.12 26.01
CA GLY A 112 8.77 -10.72 25.95
C GLY A 112 9.79 -9.77 25.31
N ASP A 113 10.81 -10.29 24.63
CA ASP A 113 11.89 -9.54 23.96
C ASP A 113 11.42 -8.99 22.61
N PHE A 114 10.34 -8.21 22.61
CA PHE A 114 9.76 -7.60 21.43
C PHE A 114 9.07 -6.29 21.77
N ARG A 115 8.75 -5.49 20.75
CA ARG A 115 7.98 -4.26 20.89
C ARG A 115 6.71 -4.34 20.07
N TYR A 116 5.58 -3.94 20.65
CA TYR A 116 4.38 -3.76 19.85
C TYR A 116 4.55 -2.57 18.91
N LEU A 117 4.09 -2.75 17.67
CA LEU A 117 4.06 -1.70 16.67
C LEU A 117 2.63 -1.51 16.21
N TRP A 118 2.07 -0.34 16.52
CA TRP A 118 0.74 0.09 16.11
C TRP A 118 0.84 0.81 14.78
N ARG A 119 0.44 0.14 13.70
CA ARG A 119 0.52 0.69 12.35
C ARG A 119 -0.81 1.37 12.01
N GLN A 120 -0.77 2.67 11.80
CA GLN A 120 -1.96 3.41 11.37
C GLN A 120 -2.47 2.93 10.02
N ARG A 121 -3.79 3.03 9.83
CA ARG A 121 -4.47 2.75 8.57
C ARG A 121 -5.30 3.95 8.15
N ILE A 122 -5.40 4.18 6.84
CA ILE A 122 -6.25 5.21 6.26
C ILE A 122 -7.68 4.66 6.20
N ARG A 123 -8.58 5.30 6.93
CA ARG A 123 -10.03 5.16 6.79
C ARG A 123 -10.49 6.01 5.63
N VAL A 124 -11.41 5.46 4.84
CA VAL A 124 -12.07 6.19 3.75
C VAL A 124 -13.57 6.25 4.04
N GLU A 125 -14.09 7.47 4.08
CA GLU A 125 -15.51 7.76 4.22
C GLU A 125 -15.99 8.49 2.97
N THR A 126 -17.03 7.99 2.34
CA THR A 126 -17.58 8.57 1.13
C THR A 126 -18.89 9.28 1.42
N ASP A 127 -19.32 10.23 0.58
CA ASP A 127 -20.59 10.96 0.81
C ASP A 127 -21.84 10.22 0.32
N GLY A 128 -21.66 9.00 -0.20
CA GLY A 128 -22.73 8.15 -0.72
C GLY A 128 -23.25 8.55 -2.11
N SER A 129 -22.72 9.64 -2.70
CA SER A 129 -23.04 10.06 -4.06
C SER A 129 -21.98 9.58 -5.06
N GLY A 130 -22.40 9.03 -6.20
CA GLY A 130 -21.49 8.71 -7.32
C GLY A 130 -20.49 7.56 -7.10
N LEU A 131 -20.60 6.79 -6.02
CA LEU A 131 -19.73 5.65 -5.74
C LEU A 131 -20.45 4.32 -5.87
N GLY A 132 -19.96 3.47 -6.77
CA GLY A 132 -20.18 2.03 -6.69
C GLY A 132 -19.48 1.49 -5.45
N LEU A 133 -20.23 1.23 -4.37
CA LEU A 133 -19.70 0.66 -3.12
C LEU A 133 -19.34 -0.83 -3.23
N VAL A 134 -19.46 -1.42 -4.42
CA VAL A 134 -19.11 -2.81 -4.66
C VAL A 134 -17.58 -2.88 -4.80
N PRO A 135 -16.88 -3.49 -3.84
CA PRO A 135 -15.44 -3.64 -3.92
C PRO A 135 -15.07 -4.56 -5.08
N VAL A 136 -14.01 -4.21 -5.78
CA VAL A 136 -13.39 -5.01 -6.82
C VAL A 136 -12.03 -5.50 -6.31
N ASP A 137 -11.83 -6.82 -6.28
CA ASP A 137 -10.51 -7.40 -5.98
C ASP A 137 -9.63 -7.37 -7.24
N LEU A 138 -8.62 -6.51 -7.23
CA LEU A 138 -7.68 -6.31 -8.33
C LEU A 138 -6.73 -7.51 -8.54
N HIS A 139 -6.59 -8.40 -7.55
CA HIS A 139 -5.77 -9.59 -7.69
C HIS A 139 -6.50 -10.73 -8.43
N GLU A 140 -7.83 -10.74 -8.37
CA GLU A 140 -8.66 -11.70 -9.10
C GLU A 140 -9.03 -11.20 -10.50
N GLN A 141 -9.08 -9.87 -10.68
CA GLN A 141 -9.27 -9.27 -11.99
C GLN A 141 -8.02 -9.39 -12.86
N GLN A 142 -7.94 -10.47 -13.63
CA GLN A 142 -7.15 -10.47 -14.85
C GLN A 142 -7.89 -9.59 -15.88
N LEU A 143 -7.39 -8.37 -16.11
CA LEU A 143 -7.84 -7.53 -17.23
C LEU A 143 -7.66 -8.34 -18.53
N SER A 144 -8.76 -8.89 -19.05
CA SER A 144 -8.71 -9.63 -20.29
C SER A 144 -8.57 -8.65 -21.44
N LEU A 145 -7.78 -9.00 -22.47
CA LEU A 145 -7.60 -8.18 -23.67
C LEU A 145 -8.93 -7.85 -24.39
N ALA A 146 -10.00 -8.63 -24.12
CA ALA A 146 -11.36 -8.37 -24.58
C ALA A 146 -11.98 -7.11 -23.95
N GLN A 147 -11.65 -6.79 -22.69
CA GLN A 147 -12.10 -5.57 -22.01
C GLN A 147 -11.47 -4.30 -22.62
N HIS A 148 -10.35 -4.42 -23.36
CA HIS A 148 -9.77 -3.31 -24.11
C HIS A 148 -10.37 -3.15 -25.52
N ARG A 149 -11.00 -4.19 -26.08
CA ARG A 149 -11.62 -4.13 -27.42
C ARG A 149 -13.07 -3.68 -27.41
N GLY A 150 -13.74 -3.76 -26.26
CA GLY A 150 -15.09 -3.24 -26.06
C GLY A 150 -15.11 -1.76 -25.70
N VAL A 151 -14.79 -0.87 -26.66
CA VAL A 151 -15.31 0.50 -26.60
C VAL A 151 -16.81 0.38 -26.85
N GLY A 152 -17.56 0.16 -25.77
CA GLY A 152 -19.01 -0.01 -25.81
C GLY A 152 -19.47 -1.16 -24.92
N VAL A 153 -20.11 -0.80 -23.80
CA VAL A 153 -21.06 -1.65 -23.10
C VAL A 153 -20.44 -2.89 -22.43
N VAL A 154 -19.60 -2.68 -21.41
CA VAL A 154 -19.82 -3.47 -20.19
C VAL A 154 -20.75 -2.63 -19.34
N VAL A 155 -22.04 -2.73 -19.64
CA VAL A 155 -23.05 -2.49 -18.61
C VAL A 155 -22.80 -3.60 -17.60
N SER A 156 -21.95 -3.32 -16.59
CA SER A 156 -22.17 -3.94 -15.29
C SER A 156 -23.63 -3.64 -15.01
N ALA A 157 -24.47 -4.68 -15.04
CA ALA A 157 -25.87 -4.58 -14.74
C ALA A 157 -25.98 -3.68 -13.52
N GLY A 158 -26.52 -2.48 -13.74
CA GLY A 158 -26.65 -1.47 -12.72
C GLY A 158 -27.51 -2.09 -11.64
N SER A 159 -26.87 -2.66 -10.62
CA SER A 159 -27.53 -2.90 -9.36
C SER A 159 -27.80 -1.50 -8.84
N THR A 160 -29.00 -1.01 -9.13
CA THR A 160 -29.68 0.03 -8.39
C THR A 160 -29.91 -0.45 -6.95
N LEU A 161 -28.83 -0.82 -6.26
CA LEU A 161 -28.78 -0.89 -4.81
C LEU A 161 -28.93 0.57 -4.40
N GLY A 162 -30.11 0.87 -3.85
CA GLY A 162 -30.67 2.21 -3.78
C GLY A 162 -29.68 3.29 -3.33
N LEU A 163 -29.94 4.52 -3.79
CA LEU A 163 -29.31 5.73 -3.25
C LEU A 163 -29.52 5.77 -1.73
N VAL A 164 -28.61 5.14 -0.99
CA VAL A 164 -28.53 5.32 0.45
C VAL A 164 -27.82 6.64 0.61
N SER A 165 -28.63 7.67 0.84
CA SER A 165 -28.14 9.02 1.12
C SER A 165 -27.41 9.01 2.46
N GLY A 166 -26.19 9.54 2.47
CA GLY A 166 -25.42 9.76 3.69
C GLY A 166 -24.00 9.20 3.62
N PRO A 167 -23.12 9.70 4.49
CA PRO A 167 -21.73 9.30 4.51
C PRO A 167 -21.59 7.81 4.85
N LYS A 168 -20.74 7.10 4.10
CA LYS A 168 -20.48 5.67 4.29
C LYS A 168 -19.00 5.39 4.41
N ARG A 169 -18.65 4.68 5.47
CA ARG A 169 -17.31 4.14 5.65
C ARG A 169 -17.09 2.93 4.73
N LEU A 170 -15.98 2.91 4.00
CA LEU A 170 -15.58 1.72 3.24
C LEU A 170 -15.25 0.56 4.19
N PRO A 171 -15.54 -0.70 3.81
CA PRO A 171 -15.37 -1.86 4.69
C PRO A 171 -13.91 -2.19 5.00
N VAL A 172 -12.96 -1.61 4.27
CA VAL A 172 -11.51 -1.86 4.41
C VAL A 172 -10.78 -0.53 4.65
N CYS A 173 -9.65 -0.61 5.35
CA CYS A 173 -8.74 0.51 5.56
C CYS A 173 -7.39 0.18 4.89
N ALA A 174 -6.71 1.20 4.35
CA ALA A 174 -5.40 1.01 3.73
C ALA A 174 -4.29 1.06 4.77
N LEU A 175 -3.46 0.03 4.85
CA LEU A 175 -2.27 -0.01 5.69
C LEU A 175 -1.11 0.76 5.07
N ASN A 176 -0.96 0.73 3.75
CA ASN A 176 0.07 1.42 3.02
C ASN A 176 -0.46 2.71 2.39
N GLU A 177 -1.31 2.60 1.38
CA GLU A 177 -1.77 3.77 0.62
C GLU A 177 -3.17 3.66 0.04
N VAL A 178 -3.79 4.83 -0.17
CA VAL A 178 -4.95 5.01 -1.03
C VAL A 178 -4.49 5.74 -2.29
N TYR A 179 -4.79 5.16 -3.44
CA TYR A 179 -4.59 5.78 -4.75
C TYR A 179 -5.94 6.20 -5.34
N ILE A 180 -6.02 7.40 -5.90
CA ILE A 180 -7.19 7.88 -6.63
C ILE A 180 -6.73 8.43 -7.98
N GLY A 181 -7.38 8.00 -9.07
CA GLY A 181 -7.11 8.52 -10.41
C GLY A 181 -7.86 7.78 -11.49
N GLU A 182 -7.73 8.27 -12.73
CA GLU A 182 -8.25 7.61 -13.93
C GLU A 182 -7.69 6.19 -14.04
N SER A 183 -8.55 5.24 -14.38
CA SER A 183 -8.21 3.83 -14.61
C SER A 183 -7.34 3.66 -15.87
N ILE A 184 -7.51 4.55 -16.84
CA ILE A 184 -6.72 4.58 -18.07
C ILE A 184 -5.51 5.49 -17.88
N SER A 185 -4.31 4.90 -17.91
CA SER A 185 -3.04 5.58 -17.62
C SER A 185 -2.71 6.76 -18.55
N SER A 186 -3.28 6.81 -19.75
CA SER A 186 -3.08 7.90 -20.71
C SER A 186 -4.00 9.11 -20.48
N ARG A 187 -4.99 9.00 -19.57
CA ARG A 187 -5.92 10.09 -19.26
C ARG A 187 -5.47 10.83 -18.01
N ALA A 188 -5.46 12.16 -18.07
CA ALA A 188 -5.17 12.99 -16.91
C ALA A 188 -6.35 12.96 -15.94
N SER A 189 -6.06 12.81 -14.65
CA SER A 189 -7.03 12.87 -13.57
C SER A 189 -7.24 14.31 -13.14
N TYR A 190 -8.50 14.72 -13.02
CA TYR A 190 -8.91 16.02 -12.50
C TYR A 190 -9.64 15.80 -11.18
N TYR A 191 -9.30 16.60 -10.17
CA TYR A 191 -9.92 16.49 -8.86
C TYR A 191 -9.82 17.81 -8.09
N GLU A 192 -10.70 17.98 -7.12
CA GLU A 192 -10.62 19.06 -6.13
C GLU A 192 -10.15 18.44 -4.80
N LEU A 193 -9.21 19.10 -4.13
CA LEU A 193 -8.64 18.66 -2.86
C LEU A 193 -8.89 19.73 -1.80
N SER A 194 -9.35 19.31 -0.63
CA SER A 194 -9.41 20.11 0.59
C SER A 194 -8.65 19.38 1.69
N VAL A 195 -7.84 20.11 2.43
CA VAL A 195 -6.92 19.57 3.42
C VAL A 195 -7.20 20.20 4.76
N ASP A 196 -7.45 19.39 5.79
CA ASP A 196 -7.80 19.82 7.15
C ASP A 196 -8.91 20.89 7.18
N GLY A 197 -9.89 20.77 6.27
CA GLY A 197 -11.02 21.73 6.14
C GLY A 197 -10.64 23.09 5.53
N GLY A 198 -9.44 23.21 4.97
CA GLY A 198 -8.95 24.38 4.26
C GLY A 198 -9.67 24.65 2.93
N PRO A 199 -9.22 25.66 2.16
CA PRO A 199 -9.81 25.98 0.88
C PRO A 199 -9.64 24.84 -0.14
N TRP A 200 -10.62 24.71 -1.02
CA TRP A 200 -10.57 23.73 -2.11
C TRP A 200 -9.60 24.16 -3.21
N GLU A 201 -8.70 23.27 -3.59
CA GLU A 201 -7.76 23.45 -4.69
C GLU A 201 -8.07 22.51 -5.85
N LYS A 202 -8.09 23.04 -7.07
CA LYS A 202 -8.23 22.25 -8.29
C LYS A 202 -6.87 21.69 -8.69
N GLN A 203 -6.82 20.39 -8.91
CA GLN A 203 -5.60 19.66 -9.24
C GLN A 203 -5.77 18.87 -10.53
N LYS A 204 -4.68 18.74 -11.28
CA LYS A 204 -4.58 17.91 -12.48
C LYS A 204 -3.25 17.16 -12.46
N SER A 205 -3.30 15.83 -12.47
CA SER A 205 -2.11 14.99 -12.47
C SER A 205 -2.44 13.62 -13.07
N SER A 206 -1.54 12.65 -12.98
CA SER A 206 -1.87 11.25 -13.29
C SER A 206 -2.62 10.53 -12.14
N GLY A 207 -3.10 11.27 -11.14
CA GLY A 207 -3.68 10.72 -9.92
C GLY A 207 -2.95 11.18 -8.65
N ILE A 208 -3.53 10.82 -7.50
CA ILE A 208 -3.08 11.20 -6.17
C ILE A 208 -2.84 9.93 -5.34
N SER A 209 -1.72 9.87 -4.62
CA SER A 209 -1.39 8.78 -3.70
C SER A 209 -1.27 9.35 -2.29
N VAL A 210 -1.97 8.73 -1.34
CA VAL A 210 -1.96 9.12 0.06
C VAL A 210 -1.47 7.92 0.86
N CYS A 211 -0.36 8.06 1.59
CA CYS A 211 0.27 6.94 2.28
C CYS A 211 0.43 7.14 3.80
N THR A 212 0.44 6.04 4.54
CA THR A 212 0.79 5.99 5.96
C THR A 212 2.31 5.89 6.14
N GLY A 213 2.79 5.94 7.39
CA GLY A 213 4.19 5.66 7.70
C GLY A 213 4.64 4.26 7.27
N SER A 214 3.75 3.26 7.33
CA SER A 214 4.05 1.91 6.79
C SER A 214 4.13 1.92 5.27
N GLY A 215 3.24 2.66 4.60
CA GLY A 215 3.25 2.83 3.14
C GLY A 215 4.42 3.67 2.61
N SER A 216 5.08 4.45 3.48
CA SER A 216 6.22 5.29 3.10
C SER A 216 7.38 4.52 2.46
N SER A 217 7.56 3.24 2.84
CA SER A 217 8.54 2.30 2.28
C SER A 217 8.05 1.51 1.06
N ALA A 218 6.78 1.65 0.66
CA ALA A 218 6.14 0.88 -0.40
C ALA A 218 6.16 1.64 -1.74
N TRP A 219 4.99 1.81 -2.38
CA TRP A 219 4.92 2.49 -3.67
C TRP A 219 5.39 3.94 -3.60
N SER A 220 5.02 4.63 -2.52
CA SER A 220 5.48 5.98 -2.16
C SER A 220 7.00 6.13 -2.23
N TYR A 221 7.75 5.20 -1.64
CA TYR A 221 9.22 5.23 -1.70
C TYR A 221 9.71 5.16 -3.14
N ASN A 222 9.17 4.23 -3.92
CA ASN A 222 9.67 3.90 -5.24
C ASN A 222 9.41 5.00 -6.27
N ILE A 223 8.32 5.77 -6.14
CA ILE A 223 8.03 6.89 -7.05
C ILE A 223 8.76 8.19 -6.68
N ASN A 224 9.32 8.27 -5.47
CA ASN A 224 10.02 9.47 -4.99
C ASN A 224 11.53 9.28 -4.79
N LYS A 225 12.02 8.04 -4.75
CA LYS A 225 13.46 7.77 -4.60
C LYS A 225 14.21 8.32 -5.82
N ILE A 226 15.32 8.99 -5.55
CA ILE A 226 16.22 9.46 -6.60
C ILE A 226 17.34 8.43 -6.75
N GLY A 227 17.54 7.92 -7.96
CA GLY A 227 18.59 6.96 -8.27
C GLY A 227 19.98 7.61 -8.27
N CYS A 228 21.02 6.80 -8.01
CA CYS A 228 22.40 7.30 -8.00
C CYS A 228 22.79 7.94 -9.35
N GLN A 229 22.29 7.37 -10.45
CA GLN A 229 22.52 7.92 -11.79
C GLN A 229 21.90 9.30 -11.95
N THR A 230 20.65 9.50 -11.53
CA THR A 230 19.98 10.81 -11.60
C THR A 230 20.74 11.86 -10.79
N VAL A 231 21.21 11.52 -9.59
CA VAL A 231 22.07 12.42 -8.80
C VAL A 231 23.36 12.72 -9.55
N GLN A 232 24.01 11.72 -10.13
CA GLN A 232 25.24 11.89 -10.90
C GLN A 232 25.04 12.80 -12.11
N ASP A 233 23.93 12.64 -12.83
CA ASP A 233 23.60 13.44 -14.02
C ASP A 233 23.37 14.91 -13.62
N VAL A 234 22.59 15.16 -12.55
CA VAL A 234 22.37 16.51 -12.02
C VAL A 234 23.66 17.17 -11.55
N LEU A 235 24.54 16.42 -10.86
CA LEU A 235 25.84 16.93 -10.43
C LEU A 235 26.76 17.24 -11.61
N THR A 236 26.72 16.43 -12.67
CA THR A 236 27.49 16.66 -13.89
C THR A 236 27.03 17.95 -14.56
N ILE A 237 25.72 18.15 -14.74
CA ILE A 237 25.13 19.38 -15.28
C ILE A 237 25.49 20.59 -14.40
N GLY A 238 25.42 20.44 -13.07
CA GLY A 238 25.73 21.52 -12.12
C GLY A 238 27.19 22.00 -12.19
N LYS A 239 28.14 21.12 -12.53
CA LYS A 239 29.54 21.49 -12.75
C LYS A 239 29.70 22.42 -13.96
N ASP A 240 28.92 22.20 -15.01
CA ASP A 240 28.93 23.06 -16.20
C ASP A 240 28.31 24.45 -15.93
N ILE A 241 27.55 24.60 -14.84
CA ILE A 241 26.88 25.84 -14.41
C ILE A 241 27.67 26.58 -13.29
N PHE A 242 28.97 26.29 -13.10
CA PHE A 242 29.85 26.93 -12.10
C PHE A 242 29.39 26.79 -10.63
N LEU A 243 28.69 25.71 -10.26
CA LEU A 243 28.45 25.41 -8.85
C LEU A 243 29.65 24.63 -8.28
N PRO A 244 30.34 25.12 -7.23
CA PRO A 244 31.43 24.40 -6.58
C PRO A 244 30.85 23.26 -5.72
N ILE A 245 30.36 22.21 -6.36
CA ILE A 245 29.80 21.03 -5.69
C ILE A 245 30.82 19.90 -5.80
N SER A 246 31.59 19.71 -4.73
CA SER A 246 32.39 18.50 -4.53
C SER A 246 31.54 17.49 -3.77
N VAL A 247 31.02 16.47 -4.45
CA VAL A 247 30.47 15.29 -3.78
C VAL A 247 31.33 14.09 -4.17
N ASP A 248 32.06 13.55 -3.20
CA ASP A 248 33.00 12.44 -3.42
C ASP A 248 32.27 11.13 -3.78
N SER A 249 30.95 11.05 -3.58
CA SER A 249 30.10 9.95 -4.05
C SER A 249 28.62 10.35 -4.17
N PRO A 250 27.89 9.96 -5.22
CA PRO A 250 26.44 10.20 -5.34
C PRO A 250 25.57 9.27 -4.47
N CYS A 251 26.13 8.16 -3.96
CA CYS A 251 25.39 7.12 -3.22
C CYS A 251 25.00 7.52 -1.76
N PRO A 252 25.80 8.28 -1.01
CA PRO A 252 25.38 8.87 0.27
C PRO A 252 24.21 9.84 0.11
N THR A 253 24.19 10.65 -0.95
CA THR A 253 23.12 11.63 -1.22
C THR A 253 21.77 10.96 -1.50
N THR A 254 21.78 9.83 -2.23
CA THR A 254 20.56 9.04 -2.45
C THR A 254 20.06 8.36 -1.18
N ARG A 255 20.95 7.99 -0.25
CA ARG A 255 20.56 7.46 1.07
C ARG A 255 19.96 8.53 1.96
N ILE A 256 20.49 9.74 1.95
CA ILE A 256 19.95 10.87 2.72
C ILE A 256 18.57 11.26 2.20
N SER A 257 18.38 11.38 0.88
CA SER A 257 17.07 11.67 0.29
C SER A 257 16.07 10.54 0.55
N ALA A 258 16.51 9.27 0.46
CA ALA A 258 15.69 8.11 0.82
C ALA A 258 15.23 8.13 2.29
N GLY A 259 16.10 8.53 3.22
CA GLY A 259 15.77 8.65 4.64
C GLY A 259 14.68 9.69 4.91
N GLN A 260 14.60 10.76 4.12
CA GLN A 260 13.55 11.79 4.21
C GLN A 260 12.19 11.35 3.62
N LEU A 261 12.17 10.24 2.88
CA LEU A 261 10.92 9.66 2.36
C LEU A 261 10.23 8.77 3.40
N LEU A 262 11.01 8.15 4.28
CA LEU A 262 10.52 7.26 5.33
C LEU A 262 10.05 8.08 6.53
N PHE A 263 8.88 7.73 7.06
CA PHE A 263 8.39 8.31 8.30
C PHE A 263 7.73 7.26 9.17
N THR A 264 7.68 7.53 10.48
CA THR A 264 7.27 6.53 11.46
C THR A 264 5.80 6.15 11.28
N PRO A 265 5.39 4.89 11.57
CA PRO A 265 3.98 4.47 11.60
C PRO A 265 3.13 5.14 12.69
N SER A 266 3.57 6.28 13.24
CA SER A 266 2.98 7.00 14.37
C SER A 266 1.59 7.54 14.05
N PRO A 267 0.69 7.68 15.05
CA PRO A 267 -0.71 8.14 14.92
C PRO A 267 -0.95 9.49 14.23
N VAL A 268 0.08 10.28 13.96
CA VAL A 268 -0.04 11.71 13.61
C VAL A 268 0.27 12.02 12.14
N ASN A 269 0.77 11.05 11.36
CA ASN A 269 1.33 11.36 10.05
C ASN A 269 0.66 10.54 8.94
N VAL A 270 -0.20 11.17 8.14
CA VAL A 270 -0.50 10.74 6.77
C VAL A 270 0.24 11.68 5.83
N ARG A 271 0.92 11.12 4.82
CA ARG A 271 1.66 11.91 3.83
C ARG A 271 0.89 11.95 2.52
N LEU A 272 0.58 13.16 2.08
CA LEU A 272 0.08 13.39 0.72
C LEU A 272 1.24 13.30 -0.27
N ILE A 273 1.03 12.54 -1.34
CA ILE A 273 1.92 12.46 -2.49
C ILE A 273 1.07 12.64 -3.75
N SER A 274 0.89 13.89 -4.14
CA SER A 274 0.41 14.18 -5.48
C SER A 274 1.53 13.87 -6.47
N ARG A 275 1.24 13.07 -7.52
CA ARG A 275 2.12 13.00 -8.69
C ARG A 275 2.29 14.41 -9.24
N PRO A 276 3.48 14.78 -9.75
CA PRO A 276 3.77 16.17 -10.11
C PRO A 276 2.62 16.75 -10.93
N PRO A 277 2.00 17.86 -10.47
CA PRO A 277 0.87 18.43 -11.16
C PRO A 277 1.29 18.80 -12.58
N ILE A 278 0.38 18.63 -13.54
CA ILE A 278 0.62 19.11 -14.91
C ILE A 278 0.63 20.63 -14.84
N SER A 279 1.80 21.24 -15.00
CA SER A 279 2.00 22.68 -14.96
C SER A 279 1.12 23.38 -16.00
N PHE A 280 0.24 24.29 -15.56
CA PHE A 280 -0.46 25.22 -16.43
C PHE A 280 0.27 26.58 -16.46
N SER A 281 0.21 27.28 -17.59
CA SER A 281 0.87 28.59 -17.78
C SER A 281 0.42 29.70 -16.82
N THR A 282 -0.65 29.50 -16.07
CA THR A 282 -1.27 30.51 -15.19
C THR A 282 -1.17 30.21 -13.69
N THR A 283 -0.58 29.09 -13.28
CA THR A 283 -0.40 28.75 -11.87
C THR A 283 1.08 28.76 -11.55
N ALA A 284 1.49 29.62 -10.61
CA ALA A 284 2.83 29.59 -10.03
C ALA A 284 3.17 28.14 -9.69
N THR A 285 4.38 27.71 -10.05
CA THR A 285 4.93 26.38 -9.85
C THR A 285 4.58 25.88 -8.44
N GLN A 286 3.50 25.10 -8.31
CA GLN A 286 3.17 24.47 -7.02
C GLN A 286 4.27 23.44 -6.79
N GLN A 287 5.15 23.74 -5.83
CA GLN A 287 6.13 22.79 -5.34
C GLN A 287 5.39 21.50 -4.95
N GLN A 288 6.00 20.34 -5.16
CA GLN A 288 5.56 19.11 -4.50
C GLN A 288 5.56 19.38 -2.99
N GLN A 289 4.39 19.68 -2.45
CA GLN A 289 4.25 19.97 -1.04
C GLN A 289 4.00 18.65 -0.32
N TRP A 290 4.93 18.36 0.58
CA TRP A 290 4.82 17.25 1.50
C TRP A 290 4.03 17.73 2.69
N TYR A 291 2.92 17.05 2.91
CA TYR A 291 2.02 17.46 3.93
C TYR A 291 1.80 16.37 4.97
N HIS A 292 1.81 16.76 6.24
CA HIS A 292 1.44 15.92 7.36
C HIS A 292 0.06 16.37 7.84
N HIS A 293 -0.99 15.70 7.38
CA HIS A 293 -2.37 16.07 7.67
C HIS A 293 -3.18 14.91 8.22
N TYR A 294 -4.25 15.26 8.93
CA TYR A 294 -5.14 14.30 9.57
C TYR A 294 -6.37 14.00 8.74
N LEU A 295 -6.76 14.95 7.88
CA LEU A 295 -7.99 14.88 7.11
C LEU A 295 -7.75 15.39 5.68
N MET A 296 -8.09 14.57 4.69
CA MET A 296 -8.08 14.97 3.29
C MET A 296 -9.42 14.63 2.65
N THR A 297 -10.09 15.64 2.10
CA THR A 297 -11.32 15.43 1.33
C THR A 297 -11.03 15.66 -0.14
N ILE A 298 -11.37 14.68 -0.96
CA ILE A 298 -11.13 14.68 -2.39
C ILE A 298 -12.48 14.58 -3.09
N ARG A 299 -12.71 15.44 -4.08
CA ARG A 299 -13.83 15.34 -5.01
C ARG A 299 -13.32 15.01 -6.41
N SER A 300 -13.82 13.93 -6.98
CA SER A 300 -13.46 13.50 -8.33
C SER A 300 -14.06 14.43 -9.38
N ARG A 301 -13.27 14.71 -10.41
CA ARG A 301 -13.70 15.28 -11.71
C ARG A 301 -13.30 14.37 -12.87
N CYS A 302 -13.08 13.09 -12.56
CA CYS A 302 -12.65 12.07 -13.51
C CYS A 302 -13.85 11.34 -14.12
N TRP A 303 -13.67 10.73 -15.29
CA TRP A 303 -14.76 10.02 -15.97
C TRP A 303 -14.81 8.52 -15.67
N ASP A 304 -13.64 7.88 -15.61
CA ASP A 304 -13.50 6.44 -15.34
C ASP A 304 -12.36 6.25 -14.33
N ALA A 305 -12.58 6.76 -13.13
CA ALA A 305 -11.60 6.73 -12.05
C ALA A 305 -11.90 5.67 -11.01
N CYS A 306 -10.85 5.24 -10.34
CA CYS A 306 -10.90 4.32 -9.23
C CYS A 306 -10.25 4.91 -7.99
N LEU A 307 -10.76 4.46 -6.84
CA LEU A 307 -10.13 4.59 -5.53
C LEU A 307 -9.62 3.21 -5.13
N VAL A 308 -8.31 3.06 -4.97
CA VAL A 308 -7.65 1.78 -4.70
C VAL A 308 -6.97 1.83 -3.34
N LEU A 309 -7.26 0.85 -2.47
CA LEU A 309 -6.60 0.67 -1.18
C LEU A 309 -5.58 -0.47 -1.28
N ASP A 310 -4.34 -0.18 -0.87
CA ASP A 310 -3.21 -1.13 -0.79
C ASP A 310 -2.92 -1.92 -2.07
N GLY A 311 -3.35 -1.41 -3.23
CA GLY A 311 -3.25 -2.08 -4.53
C GLY A 311 -4.11 -3.35 -4.67
N GLY A 312 -4.96 -3.65 -3.67
CA GLY A 312 -5.76 -4.88 -3.65
C GLY A 312 -7.25 -4.64 -3.89
N THR A 313 -7.86 -3.68 -3.21
CA THR A 313 -9.31 -3.41 -3.31
C THR A 313 -9.57 -2.09 -4.01
N SER A 314 -10.41 -2.11 -5.03
CA SER A 314 -10.78 -0.95 -5.84
C SER A 314 -12.27 -0.62 -5.71
N PHE A 315 -12.60 0.66 -5.79
CA PHE A 315 -13.95 1.22 -5.82
C PHE A 315 -14.06 2.23 -6.96
N GLU A 316 -15.23 2.33 -7.58
CA GLU A 316 -15.51 3.35 -8.59
C GLU A 316 -15.49 4.75 -7.97
N PHE A 317 -14.83 5.72 -8.59
CA PHE A 317 -14.66 7.08 -8.05
C PHE A 317 -14.78 8.15 -9.13
N ASN A 318 -15.93 8.14 -9.83
CA ASN A 318 -16.22 9.00 -10.99
C ASN A 318 -16.68 10.41 -10.59
N ASP A 319 -16.88 11.29 -11.60
CA ASP A 319 -17.18 12.71 -11.42
C ASP A 319 -18.28 12.95 -10.37
N GLY A 320 -17.99 13.89 -9.47
CA GLY A 320 -18.86 14.23 -8.35
C GLY A 320 -18.65 13.38 -7.10
N ALA A 321 -18.09 12.17 -7.19
CA ALA A 321 -17.82 11.33 -6.03
C ALA A 321 -16.87 12.04 -5.05
N MET A 322 -17.18 11.94 -3.75
CA MET A 322 -16.33 12.49 -2.69
C MET A 322 -15.86 11.39 -1.74
N ALA A 323 -14.59 11.50 -1.34
CA ALA A 323 -13.97 10.66 -0.32
C ALA A 323 -13.21 11.52 0.68
N THR A 324 -13.38 11.20 1.95
CA THR A 324 -12.64 11.76 3.08
C THR A 324 -11.72 10.68 3.62
N LEU A 325 -10.43 10.99 3.65
CA LEU A 325 -9.34 10.12 4.08
C LEU A 325 -8.85 10.62 5.44
N SER A 326 -8.86 9.75 6.44
CA SER A 326 -8.45 10.08 7.80
C SER A 326 -7.74 8.90 8.46
N THR A 327 -7.03 9.16 9.55
CA THR A 327 -6.47 8.13 10.44
C THR A 327 -7.09 8.22 11.82
N HIS A 328 -7.42 7.07 12.39
CA HIS A 328 -7.95 6.96 13.75
C HIS A 328 -7.18 5.90 14.54
N PRO A 329 -6.88 6.12 15.84
CA PRO A 329 -6.23 5.13 16.68
C PRO A 329 -6.96 3.78 16.73
N ASP A 330 -8.30 3.78 16.66
CA ASP A 330 -9.13 2.57 16.66
C ASP A 330 -8.95 1.71 15.40
N ASP A 331 -8.45 2.31 14.32
CA ASP A 331 -8.14 1.60 13.09
C ASP A 331 -6.70 1.08 13.07
N ALA A 332 -5.88 1.35 14.08
CA ALA A 332 -4.49 0.91 14.07
C ALA A 332 -4.39 -0.62 14.05
N LEU A 333 -3.52 -1.14 13.20
CA LEU A 333 -3.19 -2.56 13.14
C LEU A 333 -2.10 -2.88 14.17
N LYS A 334 -2.39 -3.79 15.10
CA LYS A 334 -1.41 -4.28 16.05
C LYS A 334 -0.46 -5.27 15.38
N SER A 335 0.81 -4.93 15.34
CA SER A 335 1.90 -5.77 14.85
C SER A 335 3.04 -5.81 15.85
N LEU A 336 4.14 -6.48 15.51
CA LEU A 336 5.30 -6.55 16.38
C LEU A 336 6.59 -6.23 15.64
N HIS A 337 7.56 -5.75 16.42
CA HIS A 337 8.93 -5.50 16.00
C HIS A 337 9.87 -6.35 16.85
N LEU A 338 10.70 -7.15 16.16
CA LEU A 338 11.80 -7.90 16.75
C LEU A 338 13.11 -7.27 16.26
N ASP A 339 13.99 -6.94 17.18
CA ASP A 339 15.36 -6.56 16.82
C ASP A 339 16.07 -7.79 16.24
N PRO A 340 16.88 -7.69 15.16
CA PRO A 340 17.49 -8.82 14.47
C PRO A 340 18.27 -9.83 15.34
#